data_AF-C3X4V1-F1
#
_entry.id   AF-C3X4V1-F1
#
_cell.length_a   1.000
_cell.length_b   1.000
_cell.length_c   1.000
_cell.angle_alpha   90.00
_cell.angle_beta   90.00
_cell.angle_gamma   90.00
#
_symmetry.space_group_name_H-M   'P 1'
#
loop_
_entity.id
_entity.type
_entity.pdbx_description
1 polymer ?
#
loop_
_entity_poly.entity_id
_entity_poly.type
_entity_poly.pdbx_seq_one_letter_code
_entity_poly.pdbx_strand_id
1 'polypeptide(L)'
;MAIVKCKVCGEEIEETILKCPRCDSLGPKRGKRIRLILLCVMVVIVALFGLGYYLQMGEVEKPYEEVLQERLDEKLSQRGLTAALLLRSRLDNPESMKLESAISNQDGSVLCFEFSETDAAGKKKKSKAAFVDGELDRTDAGWKLFCTAKIMRPIRVKSPTL
;
A
#
# COMPACT_ATOMS: atom_id res chain seq x y z
N MET A 1 15.14 -53.03 -42.82
CA MET A 1 15.55 -52.74 -41.43
C MET A 1 15.90 -51.26 -41.40
N ALA A 2 15.22 -50.46 -40.58
CA ALA A 2 15.44 -49.02 -40.54
C ALA A 2 16.64 -48.71 -39.64
N ILE A 3 17.63 -48.01 -40.19
CA ILE A 3 18.81 -47.54 -39.49
C ILE A 3 18.49 -46.13 -38.98
N VAL A 4 18.63 -45.91 -37.68
CA VAL A 4 18.37 -44.61 -37.04
C VAL A 4 19.63 -44.11 -36.36
N LYS A 5 19.86 -42.80 -36.38
CA LYS A 5 21.00 -42.19 -35.69
C LYS A 5 20.74 -42.07 -34.19
N CYS A 6 21.72 -42.45 -33.37
CA CYS A 6 21.68 -42.27 -31.93
C CYS A 6 21.61 -40.78 -31.58
N LYS A 7 20.62 -40.38 -30.78
CA LYS A 7 20.36 -38.96 -30.45
C LYS A 7 21.41 -38.30 -29.54
N VAL A 8 22.36 -39.06 -29.03
CA VAL A 8 23.41 -38.57 -28.12
C VAL A 8 24.77 -38.54 -28.82
N CYS A 9 25.15 -39.61 -29.53
CA CYS A 9 26.46 -39.71 -30.19
C CYS A 9 26.41 -39.66 -31.73
N GLY A 10 25.23 -39.66 -32.35
CA GLY A 10 25.07 -39.44 -33.79
C GLY A 10 25.32 -40.66 -34.70
N GLU A 11 25.77 -41.80 -34.16
CA GLU A 11 26.04 -43.00 -34.97
C GLU A 11 24.80 -43.77 -35.38
N GLU A 12 24.90 -44.45 -36.52
CA GLU A 12 23.87 -45.26 -37.14
C GLU A 12 23.71 -46.59 -36.38
N ILE A 13 22.53 -46.81 -35.80
CA ILE A 13 22.17 -48.00 -35.04
C ILE A 13 20.87 -48.61 -35.58
N GLU A 14 20.74 -49.92 -35.45
CA GLU A 14 19.50 -50.64 -35.79
C GLU A 14 18.42 -50.35 -34.74
N GLU A 15 17.19 -50.07 -35.19
CA GLU A 15 16.05 -49.69 -34.31
C GLU A 15 15.71 -50.72 -33.22
N THR A 16 16.20 -51.97 -33.34
CA THR A 16 15.90 -53.09 -32.45
C THR A 16 16.75 -53.10 -31.16
N ILE A 17 17.76 -52.23 -31.04
CA ILE A 17 18.72 -52.26 -29.92
C ILE A 17 18.31 -51.25 -28.82
N LEU A 18 17.99 -51.76 -27.62
CA LEU A 18 17.54 -50.94 -26.47
C LEU A 18 18.59 -49.98 -25.91
N LYS A 19 19.87 -50.22 -26.18
CA LYS A 19 21.01 -49.43 -25.67
C LYS A 19 22.02 -49.22 -26.78
N CYS A 20 22.55 -48.00 -26.90
CA CYS A 20 23.63 -47.74 -27.84
C CYS A 20 24.92 -48.41 -27.32
N PRO A 21 25.55 -49.34 -28.08
CA PRO A 21 26.68 -50.13 -27.60
C PRO A 21 27.95 -49.30 -27.35
N ARG A 22 28.01 -48.06 -27.85
CA ARG A 22 29.21 -47.21 -27.77
C ARG A 22 29.15 -46.16 -26.66
N CYS A 23 27.98 -45.62 -26.35
CA CYS A 23 27.82 -44.58 -25.31
C CYS A 23 27.01 -45.04 -24.09
N ASP A 24 26.49 -46.27 -24.11
CA ASP A 24 25.67 -46.92 -23.06
C ASP A 24 24.52 -46.05 -22.50
N SER A 25 24.17 -44.98 -23.22
CA SER A 25 23.17 -44.01 -22.79
C SER A 25 21.79 -44.53 -23.15
N LEU A 26 20.97 -44.82 -22.13
CA LEU A 26 19.54 -44.93 -22.29
C LEU A 26 19.03 -43.55 -22.68
N GLY A 27 18.78 -43.32 -23.98
CA GLY A 27 18.24 -42.05 -24.49
C GLY A 27 17.04 -41.56 -23.66
N PRO A 28 16.68 -40.26 -23.73
CA PRO A 28 15.79 -39.62 -22.76
C PRO A 28 14.51 -40.43 -22.56
N LYS A 29 14.38 -41.07 -21.39
CA LYS A 29 13.21 -41.87 -21.04
C LYS A 29 12.01 -40.95 -21.06
N ARG A 30 11.12 -41.13 -22.04
CA ARG A 30 9.78 -40.51 -22.05
C ARG A 30 8.94 -41.12 -20.92
N GLY A 31 9.29 -40.80 -19.68
CA GLY A 31 8.57 -41.23 -18.50
C GLY A 31 7.23 -40.51 -18.44
N LYS A 32 6.13 -41.26 -18.44
CA LYS A 32 4.75 -40.73 -18.26
C LYS A 32 4.64 -39.76 -17.07
N ARG A 33 5.47 -39.96 -16.04
CA ARG A 33 5.54 -39.11 -14.84
C ARG A 33 6.04 -37.69 -15.13
N ILE A 34 7.05 -37.51 -15.99
CA ILE A 34 7.58 -36.18 -16.35
C ILE A 34 6.55 -35.39 -17.17
N ARG A 35 5.84 -36.07 -18.08
CA ARG A 35 4.75 -35.47 -18.86
C ARG A 35 3.59 -35.02 -17.96
N LEU A 36 3.26 -35.80 -16.93
CA LEU A 36 2.20 -35.45 -15.97
C LEU A 36 2.59 -34.22 -15.13
N ILE A 37 3.83 -34.16 -14.64
CA ILE A 37 4.35 -33.02 -13.87
C ILE A 37 4.32 -31.74 -14.70
N LEU A 38 4.80 -31.79 -15.95
CA LEU A 38 4.78 -30.63 -16.86
C LEU A 38 3.35 -30.15 -17.15
N LEU A 39 2.40 -31.07 -17.30
CA LEU A 39 1.00 -30.74 -17.56
C LEU A 39 0.35 -30.08 -16.33
N CYS A 40 0.59 -30.61 -15.13
CA CYS A 40 0.14 -30.01 -13.88
C CYS A 40 0.69 -28.59 -13.69
N VAL A 41 1.98 -28.36 -13.95
CA VAL A 41 2.59 -27.03 -13.83
C VAL A 41 1.95 -26.05 -14.83
N MET A 42 1.69 -26.47 -16.06
CA MET A 42 1.07 -25.63 -17.08
C MET A 42 -0.35 -25.20 -16.68
N VAL A 43 -1.15 -26.13 -16.12
CA VAL A 43 -2.49 -25.83 -15.62
C VAL A 43 -2.48 -24.84 -14.45
N VAL A 44 -1.53 -24.99 -13.51
CA VAL A 44 -1.39 -24.06 -12.37
C VAL A 44 -1.06 -22.65 -12.84
N ILE A 45 -0.15 -22.52 -13.82
CA ILE A 45 0.21 -21.22 -14.41
C ILE A 45 -1.03 -20.58 -15.03
N VAL A 46 -1.76 -21.30 -15.89
CA VAL A 46 -2.98 -20.76 -16.54
C VAL A 46 -4.04 -20.36 -15.51
N ALA A 47 -4.23 -21.13 -14.44
CA ALA A 47 -5.16 -20.80 -13.38
C ALA A 47 -4.77 -19.51 -12.63
N LEU A 48 -3.48 -19.34 -12.30
CA LEU A 48 -2.96 -18.15 -11.63
C LEU A 48 -3.09 -16.90 -12.51
N PHE A 49 -2.74 -17.01 -13.79
CA PHE A 49 -2.88 -15.90 -14.74
C PHE A 49 -4.35 -15.55 -15.01
N GLY A 50 -5.22 -16.55 -15.14
CA GLY A 50 -6.67 -16.34 -15.34
C GLY A 50 -7.33 -15.65 -14.14
N LEU A 51 -7.00 -16.07 -12.92
CA LEU A 51 -7.48 -15.42 -11.69
C LEU A 51 -6.95 -14.00 -11.56
N GLY A 52 -5.67 -13.75 -11.84
CA GLY A 52 -5.09 -12.41 -11.81
C GLY A 52 -5.73 -11.45 -12.80
N TYR A 53 -5.95 -11.90 -14.04
CA TYR A 53 -6.61 -11.10 -15.07
C TYR A 53 -8.08 -10.81 -14.72
N TYR A 54 -8.81 -11.78 -14.20
CA TYR A 54 -10.20 -11.58 -13.77
C TYR A 54 -10.32 -10.58 -12.61
N LEU A 55 -9.36 -10.58 -11.68
CA LEU A 55 -9.32 -9.62 -10.58
C LEU A 55 -8.97 -8.19 -11.04
N GLN A 56 -8.14 -8.03 -12.07
CA GLN A 56 -7.76 -6.70 -12.60
C GLN A 56 -8.84 -6.06 -13.49
N MET A 57 -9.73 -6.84 -14.11
CA MET A 57 -10.79 -6.31 -15.00
C MET A 57 -11.83 -5.43 -14.27
N GLY A 58 -11.80 -5.36 -12.93
CA GLY A 58 -12.66 -4.49 -12.13
C GLY A 58 -12.03 -3.15 -11.73
N GLU A 59 -10.75 -2.92 -12.02
CA GLU A 59 -10.05 -1.70 -11.62
C GLU A 59 -10.24 -0.64 -12.72
N VAL A 60 -11.39 0.05 -12.68
CA VAL A 60 -11.65 1.21 -13.52
C VAL A 60 -10.65 2.30 -13.12
N GLU A 61 -9.82 2.73 -14.08
CA GLU A 61 -8.84 3.79 -13.89
C GLU A 61 -9.56 5.04 -13.35
N LYS A 62 -9.21 5.44 -12.12
CA LYS A 62 -9.88 6.56 -11.46
C LYS A 62 -9.71 7.83 -12.32
N PRO A 63 -10.75 8.66 -12.46
CA PRO A 63 -10.63 9.96 -13.09
C PRO A 63 -9.42 10.75 -12.55
N TYR A 64 -8.67 11.40 -13.44
CA TYR A 64 -7.47 12.19 -13.08
C TYR A 64 -7.74 13.18 -11.93
N GLU A 65 -8.93 13.79 -11.88
CA GLU A 65 -9.33 14.71 -10.81
C GLU A 65 -9.40 14.03 -9.44
N GLU A 66 -9.89 12.79 -9.37
CA GLU A 66 -9.96 12.02 -8.13
C GLU A 66 -8.55 11.69 -7.63
N VAL A 67 -7.64 11.31 -8.52
CA VAL A 67 -6.24 11.02 -8.19
C VAL A 67 -5.54 12.28 -7.64
N LEU A 68 -5.80 13.44 -8.25
CA LEU A 68 -5.23 14.71 -7.80
C LEU A 68 -5.75 15.09 -6.40
N GLN A 69 -7.06 14.92 -6.16
CA GLN A 69 -7.66 15.16 -4.85
C GLN A 69 -7.10 14.20 -3.80
N GLU A 70 -6.95 12.91 -4.12
CA GLU A 70 -6.35 11.94 -3.20
C GLU A 70 -4.93 12.32 -2.79
N ARG A 71 -4.10 12.79 -3.73
CA ARG A 71 -2.75 13.29 -3.40
C ARG A 71 -2.77 14.54 -2.54
N LEU A 72 -3.68 15.47 -2.80
CA LEU A 72 -3.84 16.68 -2.00
C LEU A 72 -4.26 16.32 -0.58
N ASP A 73 -5.23 15.42 -0.45
CA ASP A 73 -5.76 14.94 0.82
C ASP A 73 -4.70 14.19 1.63
N GLU A 74 -3.86 13.40 0.96
CA GLU A 74 -2.73 12.72 1.60
C GLU A 74 -1.69 13.73 2.12
N LYS A 75 -1.36 14.75 1.32
CA LYS A 75 -0.45 15.82 1.74
C LYS A 75 -1.01 16.61 2.93
N LEU A 76 -2.31 16.93 2.91
CA LEU A 76 -3.00 17.58 4.02
C LEU A 76 -3.06 16.69 5.27
N SER A 77 -3.27 15.39 5.08
CA SER A 77 -3.26 14.40 6.16
C SER A 77 -1.91 14.33 6.86
N GLN A 78 -0.81 14.30 6.09
CA GLN A 78 0.55 14.29 6.62
C GLN A 78 0.86 15.60 7.37
N ARG A 79 0.52 16.75 6.80
CA ARG A 79 0.68 18.05 7.47
C ARG A 79 -0.14 18.13 8.76
N GLY A 80 -1.40 17.71 8.70
CA GLY A 80 -2.28 17.61 9.85
C GLY A 80 -1.70 16.74 10.95
N LEU A 81 -1.12 15.59 10.60
CA LEU A 81 -0.43 14.72 11.54
C LEU A 81 0.78 15.41 12.18
N THR A 82 1.64 16.04 11.39
CA THR A 82 2.82 16.75 11.93
C THR A 82 2.42 17.87 12.89
N ALA A 83 1.42 18.67 12.52
CA ALA A 83 0.91 19.73 13.38
C ALA A 83 0.22 19.19 14.64
N ALA A 84 -0.53 18.09 14.55
CA ALA A 84 -1.14 17.45 15.71
C ALA A 84 -0.09 16.87 16.67
N LEU A 85 1.00 16.30 16.16
CA LEU A 85 2.12 15.82 16.98
C LEU A 85 2.88 16.97 17.65
N LEU A 86 3.09 18.07 16.92
CA LEU A 86 3.65 19.29 17.49
C LEU A 86 2.76 19.84 18.60
N LEU A 87 1.44 19.94 18.37
CA LEU A 87 0.46 20.33 19.37
C LEU A 87 0.54 19.42 20.61
N ARG A 88 0.54 18.10 20.42
CA ARG A 88 0.68 17.11 21.50
C ARG A 88 1.93 17.33 22.35
N SER A 89 3.07 17.64 21.72
CA SER A 89 4.33 17.90 22.42
C SER A 89 4.33 19.18 23.27
N ARG A 90 3.37 20.09 23.03
CA ARG A 90 3.22 21.38 23.74
C ARG A 90 2.17 21.33 24.85
N LEU A 91 1.60 20.16 25.13
CA LEU A 91 0.64 19.97 26.22
C LEU A 91 1.36 19.57 27.51
N ASP A 92 0.76 19.88 28.66
CA ASP A 92 1.28 19.48 29.96
C ASP A 92 1.31 17.94 30.10
N ASN A 93 0.27 17.27 29.59
CA ASN A 93 0.15 15.82 29.56
C ASN A 93 -0.09 15.32 28.11
N PRO A 94 0.99 15.11 27.33
CA PRO A 94 0.90 14.74 25.91
C PRO A 94 0.06 13.48 25.65
N GLU A 95 0.21 12.45 26.49
CA GLU A 95 -0.50 11.16 26.35
C GLU A 95 -2.01 11.26 26.61
N SER A 96 -2.46 12.36 27.22
CA SER A 96 -3.89 12.57 27.50
C SER A 96 -4.66 13.18 26.33
N MET A 97 -3.95 13.64 25.30
CA MET A 97 -4.56 14.25 24.13
C MET A 97 -5.45 13.24 23.41
N LYS A 98 -6.69 13.63 23.13
CA LYS A 98 -7.57 12.93 22.20
C LYS A 98 -8.07 13.89 21.17
N LEU A 99 -7.72 13.67 19.91
CA LEU A 99 -8.18 14.49 18.80
C LEU A 99 -9.66 14.21 18.50
N GLU A 100 -10.50 15.25 18.57
CA GLU A 100 -11.94 15.16 18.25
C GLU A 100 -12.21 15.52 16.79
N SER A 101 -11.61 16.60 16.30
CA SER A 101 -11.79 17.06 14.93
C SER A 101 -10.53 17.76 14.41
N ALA A 102 -10.32 17.67 13.10
CA ALA A 102 -9.27 18.39 12.39
C ALA A 102 -9.83 18.95 11.09
N ILE A 103 -9.65 20.24 10.89
CA ILE A 103 -10.07 20.97 9.70
C ILE A 103 -8.90 21.76 9.11
N SER A 104 -8.93 21.98 7.80
CA SER A 104 -7.86 22.66 7.06
C SER A 104 -8.46 23.59 6.02
N ASN A 105 -7.75 24.67 5.67
CA ASN A 105 -8.01 25.34 4.39
C ASN A 105 -7.51 24.49 3.21
N GLN A 106 -7.81 24.91 1.98
CA GLN A 106 -7.47 24.15 0.76
C GLN A 106 -5.96 23.90 0.60
N ASP A 107 -5.13 24.87 0.97
CA ASP A 107 -3.67 24.80 0.78
C ASP A 107 -2.93 24.18 1.97
N GLY A 108 -3.62 23.98 3.09
CA GLY A 108 -3.04 23.44 4.34
C GLY A 108 -2.06 24.36 5.03
N SER A 109 -2.17 25.68 4.82
CA SER A 109 -1.46 26.69 5.60
C SER A 109 -2.12 26.95 6.95
N VAL A 110 -3.43 26.71 7.04
CA VAL A 110 -4.21 26.81 8.28
C VAL A 110 -4.76 25.43 8.60
N LEU A 111 -4.38 24.89 9.75
CA LEU A 111 -4.89 23.65 10.31
C LEU A 111 -5.51 23.96 11.68
N CYS A 112 -6.73 23.51 11.92
CA CYS A 112 -7.40 23.73 13.19
C CYS A 112 -7.81 22.40 13.80
N PHE A 113 -7.58 22.29 15.11
CA PHE A 113 -7.77 21.07 15.88
C PHE A 113 -8.68 21.33 17.07
N GLU A 114 -9.70 20.49 17.22
CA GLU A 114 -10.44 20.36 18.47
C GLU A 114 -10.03 19.07 19.14
N PHE A 115 -9.67 19.14 20.41
CA PHE A 115 -9.15 18.00 21.16
C PHE A 115 -9.55 18.10 22.63
N SER A 116 -9.45 16.97 23.32
CA SER A 116 -9.50 16.94 24.78
C SER A 116 -8.12 16.68 25.35
N GLU A 117 -7.81 17.31 26.48
CA GLU A 117 -6.53 17.18 27.18
C GLU A 117 -6.74 17.20 28.69
N THR A 118 -5.75 16.69 29.43
CA THR A 118 -5.67 16.82 30.89
C THR A 118 -4.67 17.91 31.25
N ASP A 119 -5.11 18.92 32.00
CA ASP A 119 -4.22 20.00 32.48
C ASP A 119 -3.22 19.52 33.54
N ALA A 120 -2.28 20.38 33.93
CA ALA A 120 -1.31 20.10 35.00
C ALA A 120 -1.97 19.75 36.35
N ALA A 121 -3.23 20.12 36.58
CA ALA A 121 -3.99 19.80 37.79
C ALA A 121 -4.77 18.47 37.69
N GLY A 122 -4.66 17.73 36.58
CA GLY A 122 -5.34 16.45 36.38
C GLY A 122 -6.79 16.58 35.91
N LYS A 123 -7.28 17.78 35.56
CA LYS A 123 -8.63 17.98 35.04
C LYS A 123 -8.67 17.84 33.54
N LYS A 124 -9.66 17.07 33.06
CA LYS A 124 -9.96 16.97 31.63
C LYS A 124 -10.70 18.21 31.15
N LYS A 125 -10.24 18.79 30.05
CA LYS A 125 -10.89 19.91 29.38
C LYS A 125 -10.89 19.71 27.87
N LYS A 126 -11.86 20.31 27.19
CA LYS A 126 -11.82 20.47 25.74
C LYS A 126 -11.02 21.71 25.41
N SER A 127 -10.24 21.65 24.34
CA SER A 127 -9.35 22.72 23.92
C SER A 127 -9.28 22.78 22.41
N LYS A 128 -8.88 23.96 21.95
CA LYS A 128 -8.86 24.34 20.54
C LYS A 128 -7.50 24.91 20.22
N ALA A 129 -7.02 24.64 19.02
CA ALA A 129 -5.80 25.22 18.52
C ALA A 129 -5.90 25.48 17.02
N ALA A 130 -5.36 26.60 16.59
CA ALA A 130 -5.07 26.93 15.21
C ALA A 130 -3.57 26.79 14.97
N PHE A 131 -3.19 26.22 13.85
CA PHE A 131 -1.81 26.12 13.39
C PHE A 131 -1.73 26.84 12.06
N VAL A 132 -1.00 27.96 12.03
CA VAL A 132 -0.95 28.90 10.91
C VAL A 132 0.50 29.12 10.53
N ASP A 133 0.86 28.75 9.30
CA ASP A 133 2.20 28.95 8.74
C ASP A 133 3.37 28.47 9.63
N GLY A 134 3.16 27.41 10.42
CA GLY A 134 4.17 26.84 11.31
C GLY A 134 4.04 27.26 12.78
N GLU A 135 3.19 28.24 13.08
CA GLU A 135 2.96 28.73 14.43
C GLU A 135 1.68 28.14 15.03
N LEU A 136 1.74 27.79 16.32
CA LEU A 136 0.62 27.24 17.06
C LEU A 136 -0.02 28.34 17.93
N ASP A 137 -1.27 28.66 17.64
CA ASP A 137 -2.10 29.57 18.43
C ASP A 137 -3.22 28.78 19.14
N ARG A 138 -3.21 28.81 20.48
CA ARG A 138 -4.21 28.12 21.33
C ARG A 138 -5.28 29.07 21.87
N THR A 139 -5.32 30.31 21.43
CA THR A 139 -6.26 31.31 21.92
C THR A 139 -7.61 31.20 21.20
N ASP A 140 -8.68 31.59 21.89
CA ASP A 140 -10.01 31.69 21.27
C ASP A 140 -10.05 32.74 20.15
N ALA A 141 -9.21 33.78 20.25
CA ALA A 141 -9.05 34.80 19.22
C ALA A 141 -8.47 34.21 17.94
N GLY A 142 -7.37 33.46 18.04
CA GLY A 142 -6.77 32.73 16.92
C GLY A 142 -7.75 31.76 16.27
N TRP A 143 -8.47 30.98 17.08
CA TRP A 143 -9.52 30.10 16.58
C TRP A 143 -10.57 30.86 15.77
N LYS A 144 -11.10 31.96 16.31
CA LYS A 144 -12.14 32.73 15.64
C LYS A 144 -11.63 33.34 14.33
N LEU A 145 -10.38 33.79 14.30
CA LEU A 145 -9.77 34.43 13.14
C LEU A 145 -9.53 33.45 11.98
N PHE A 146 -9.03 32.26 12.28
CA PHE A 146 -8.54 31.32 11.25
C PHE A 146 -9.46 30.12 11.01
N CYS A 147 -10.21 29.67 12.01
CA CYS A 147 -10.92 28.38 11.98
C CYS A 147 -12.43 28.49 11.73
N THR A 148 -12.98 29.69 11.61
CA THR A 148 -14.42 29.92 11.38
C THR A 148 -14.76 30.25 9.92
N ALA A 149 -13.76 30.33 9.05
CA ALA A 149 -13.97 30.67 7.65
C ALA A 149 -14.71 29.55 6.88
N LYS A 150 -15.55 29.92 5.91
CA LYS A 150 -16.31 28.97 5.08
C LYS A 150 -15.45 28.06 4.18
N ILE A 151 -14.16 28.37 4.03
CA ILE A 151 -13.22 27.62 3.19
C ILE A 151 -12.59 26.41 3.91
N MET A 152 -12.92 26.21 5.20
CA MET A 152 -12.38 25.10 5.98
C MET A 152 -13.07 23.80 5.60
N ARG A 153 -12.26 22.75 5.40
CA ARG A 153 -12.70 21.38 5.08
C ARG A 153 -12.17 20.40 6.13
N PRO A 154 -12.92 19.34 6.45
CA PRO A 154 -12.42 18.28 7.33
C PRO A 154 -11.23 17.57 6.68
N ILE A 155 -10.25 17.22 7.50
CA ILE A 155 -9.12 16.39 7.11
C ILE A 155 -9.03 15.16 7.99
N ARG A 156 -8.60 14.04 7.42
CA ARG A 156 -8.34 12.82 8.19
C ARG A 156 -6.89 12.83 8.64
N VAL A 157 -6.67 12.95 9.93
CA VAL A 157 -5.34 12.75 10.52
C VAL A 157 -5.18 11.27 10.82
N LYS A 158 -4.42 10.55 9.99
CA LYS A 158 -4.15 9.12 10.21
C LYS A 158 -3.09 9.00 11.31
N SER A 159 -3.52 8.85 12.57
CA SER A 159 -2.64 8.39 13.65
C SER A 159 -3.29 7.25 14.42
N PRO A 160 -2.56 6.16 14.69
CA PRO A 160 -3.03 5.09 15.57
C PRO A 160 -3.01 5.48 17.06
N THR A 161 -2.42 6.62 17.43
CA THR A 161 -2.13 6.99 18.83
C THR A 161 -2.60 8.38 19.25
N LEU A 162 -3.34 9.13 18.41
CA LEU A 162 -3.92 10.45 18.76
C LEU A 162 -5.31 10.35 19.39
#